data_AF-A0AAI9GDH7-F1
#
_entry.id   AF-A0AAI9GDH7-F1
#
_cell.length_a   1.000
_cell.length_b   1.000
_cell.length_c   1.000
_cell.angle_alpha   90.00
_cell.angle_beta   90.00
_cell.angle_gamma   90.00
#
_symmetry.space_group_name_H-M   'P 1'
#
loop_
_entity.id
_entity.type
_entity.pdbx_description
1 polymer ?
#
loop_
_entity_poly.entity_id
_entity_poly.type
_entity_poly.pdbx_seq_one_letter_code
_entity_poly.pdbx_strand_id
1 'polypeptide(L)' 'MKTIKLKVGHLSTLEEVEHINEELQALLIPLLTAVENEADTDTHFLLRAVNRLVCAQGKEITRLAEVLK' A
#
# COMPACT_ATOMS: atom_id res chain seq x y z
N MET A 1 5.07 27.91 8.94
CA MET A 1 4.45 26.56 8.94
C MET A 1 4.08 26.22 10.39
N LYS A 2 2.86 25.73 10.65
CA LYS A 2 2.52 25.19 11.98
C LYS A 2 3.18 23.82 12.11
N THR A 3 4.08 23.67 13.07
CA THR A 3 4.73 22.38 13.37
C THR A 3 3.69 21.45 13.99
N ILE A 4 3.40 20.32 13.33
CA ILE A 4 2.53 19.29 13.90
C ILE A 4 3.34 18.59 15.00
N LYS A 5 2.85 18.66 16.24
CA LYS A 5 3.43 17.86 17.33
C LYS A 5 2.97 16.41 17.17
N LEU A 6 3.86 15.55 16.69
CA LEU A 6 3.63 14.11 16.65
C LEU A 6 3.71 13.55 18.08
N LYS A 7 2.73 12.71 18.45
CA LYS A 7 2.84 11.86 19.63
C LYS A 7 3.50 10.55 19.22
N VAL A 8 4.15 9.86 20.16
CA VAL A 8 4.80 8.56 19.93
C VAL A 8 3.85 7.56 19.24
N GLY A 9 2.57 7.54 19.62
CA GLY A 9 1.56 6.69 18.99
C GLY A 9 1.33 6.98 17.50
N HIS A 10 1.55 8.21 17.01
CA HIS A 10 1.35 8.54 15.59
C HIS A 10 2.44 7.92 14.70
N LEU A 11 3.66 7.75 15.21
CA LEU A 11 4.75 7.09 14.47
C LEU A 11 4.50 5.58 14.39
N SER A 12 4.09 4.96 15.50
CA SER A 12 3.71 3.55 15.52
C SER A 12 2.52 3.25 14.59
N THR A 13 1.51 4.12 14.54
CA THR A 13 0.40 3.98 13.57
C THR A 13 0.89 4.08 12.12
N LEU A 14 1.87 4.95 11.85
CA LEU A 14 2.43 5.08 10.50
C LEU A 14 3.20 3.82 10.07
N GLU A 15 4.02 3.28 10.96
CA GLU A 15 4.75 2.02 10.75
C GLU A 15 3.79 0.85 10.50
N GLU A 16 2.70 0.77 11.27
CA GLU A 16 1.68 -0.27 11.08
C GLU A 16 0.96 -0.14 9.74
N VAL A 17 0.64 1.09 9.31
CA VAL A 17 0.05 1.36 7.99
C VAL A 17 1.03 1.01 6.85
N GLU A 18 2.32 1.28 7.02
CA GLU A 18 3.37 0.89 6.08
C GLU A 18 3.44 -0.64 5.93
N HIS A 19 3.53 -1.37 7.05
CA HIS A 19 3.57 -2.83 7.05
C HIS A 19 2.33 -3.46 6.41
N ILE A 20 1.12 -2.97 6.74
CA ILE A 20 -0.12 -3.48 6.12
C ILE A 20 -0.09 -3.26 4.60
N ASN A 21 0.41 -2.11 4.13
CA ASN A 21 0.51 -1.85 2.71
C ASN A 21 1.51 -2.81 2.01
N GLU A 22 2.65 -3.10 2.65
CA GLU A 22 3.61 -4.09 2.16
C GLU A 22 3.02 -5.49 2.08
N GLU A 23 2.28 -5.93 3.12
CA GLU A 23 1.58 -7.21 3.12
C GLU A 23 0.54 -7.30 1.99
N LEU A 24 -0.24 -6.23 1.77
CA LEU A 24 -1.19 -6.17 0.67
C LEU A 24 -0.49 -6.30 -0.69
N GLN A 25 0.64 -5.64 -0.90
CA GLN A 25 1.41 -5.78 -2.14
C GLN A 25 1.93 -7.21 -2.31
N ALA A 26 2.45 -7.82 -1.25
CA ALA A 26 2.95 -9.19 -1.28
C ALA A 26 1.84 -10.21 -1.60
N LEU A 27 0.62 -10.00 -1.09
CA LEU A 27 -0.55 -10.84 -1.37
C LEU A 27 -1.11 -10.64 -2.79
N LEU A 28 -1.04 -9.41 -3.33
CA LEU A 28 -1.58 -9.10 -4.65
C LEU A 28 -0.78 -9.72 -5.79
N ILE A 29 0.53 -9.88 -5.63
CA ILE A 29 1.41 -10.50 -6.65
C ILE A 29 0.95 -11.92 -7.02
N PRO A 30 0.82 -12.88 -6.09
CA PRO A 30 0.37 -14.23 -6.43
C PRO A 30 -1.09 -14.25 -6.91
N LEU A 31 -1.95 -13.36 -6.40
CA LEU A 31 -3.33 -13.25 -6.88
C LEU A 31 -3.39 -12.78 -8.34
N LEU A 32 -2.55 -11.82 -8.74
CA LEU A 32 -2.44 -11.39 -10.14
C LEU A 32 -2.03 -12.54 -11.04
N THR A 33 -1.03 -13.32 -10.62
CA THR A 33 -0.58 -14.52 -11.35
C THR A 33 -1.69 -15.56 -11.47
N ALA A 34 -2.44 -15.82 -10.40
CA ALA A 34 -3.55 -16.79 -10.46
C ALA A 34 -4.66 -16.32 -11.41
N VAL A 35 -5.04 -15.05 -11.29
CA VAL A 35 -6.13 -14.45 -12.09
C VAL A 35 -5.76 -14.33 -13.57
N GLU A 36 -4.49 -14.07 -13.91
CA GLU A 36 -4.03 -14.06 -15.31
C GLU A 36 -4.18 -15.43 -15.99
N ASN A 37 -4.11 -16.53 -15.23
CA ASN A 37 -4.23 -17.89 -15.78
C ASN A 37 -5.65 -18.46 -15.73
N GLU A 38 -6.47 -18.05 -14.76
CA GLU A 38 -7.71 -18.76 -14.42
C GLU A 38 -9.00 -17.92 -14.54
N ALA A 39 -8.90 -16.60 -14.60
CA ALA A 39 -10.06 -15.71 -14.56
C ALA A 39 -10.35 -15.00 -15.89
N ASP A 40 -11.53 -14.39 -15.97
CA ASP A 40 -11.86 -13.52 -17.08
C ASP A 40 -11.00 -12.23 -17.09
N THR A 41 -10.96 -11.61 -18.28
CA THR A 41 -10.16 -10.42 -18.54
C THR A 41 -10.54 -9.23 -17.65
N ASP A 42 -11.82 -9.08 -17.31
CA ASP A 42 -12.29 -7.99 -16.46
C ASP A 42 -11.76 -8.14 -15.03
N THR A 43 -11.78 -9.36 -14.49
CA THR A 43 -11.24 -9.69 -13.17
C THR A 43 -9.73 -9.43 -13.11
N HIS A 44 -8.98 -9.79 -14.16
CA HIS A 44 -7.56 -9.45 -14.26
C HIS A 44 -7.32 -7.93 -14.23
N PHE A 45 -8.09 -7.16 -15.00
CA PHE A 45 -7.93 -5.71 -15.05
C PHE A 45 -8.31 -5.02 -13.73
N LEU A 46 -9.36 -5.48 -13.05
CA LEU A 46 -9.73 -4.97 -11.73
C LEU A 46 -8.62 -5.21 -10.72
N LEU A 47 -8.09 -6.42 -10.64
CA LEU A 47 -7.03 -6.75 -9.69
C LEU A 47 -5.73 -5.99 -10.01
N ARG A 48 -5.41 -5.82 -11.29
CA ARG A 48 -4.27 -5.00 -11.74
C ARG A 48 -4.43 -3.54 -11.34
N ALA A 49 -5.66 -3.01 -11.38
CA ALA A 49 -5.95 -1.66 -10.91
C ALA A 49 -5.77 -1.55 -9.39
N VAL A 50 -6.23 -2.53 -8.62
CA VAL A 50 -6.01 -2.58 -7.16
C VAL A 50 -4.52 -2.59 -6.83
N ASN A 51 -3.72 -3.44 -7.50
CA ASN A 51 -2.28 -3.45 -7.31
C ASN A 51 -1.62 -2.09 -7.56
N ARG A 52 -2.02 -1.39 -8.64
CA ARG A 52 -1.54 -0.04 -8.93
C ARG A 52 -1.88 0.95 -7.80
N LEU A 53 -3.09 0.87 -7.24
CA LEU A 53 -3.54 1.75 -6.16
C LEU A 53 -2.76 1.50 -4.87
N VAL A 54 -2.54 0.23 -4.50
CA VAL A 54 -1.79 -0.13 -3.29
C VAL A 54 -0.34 0.32 -3.41
N CYS A 55 0.34 0.09 -4.55
CA CYS A 55 1.70 0.59 -4.77
C CYS A 55 1.78 2.12 -4.74
N ALA A 56 0.77 2.82 -5.26
CA ALA A 56 0.71 4.28 -5.19
C ALA A 56 0.54 4.76 -3.73
N GLN A 57 -0.33 4.10 -2.96
CA GLN A 57 -0.49 4.38 -1.54
C GLN A 57 0.82 4.17 -0.77
N GLY A 58 1.54 3.08 -1.03
CA GLY A 58 2.84 2.80 -0.41
C GLY A 58 3.85 3.93 -0.63
N LYS A 59 3.93 4.47 -1.87
CA LYS A 59 4.80 5.62 -2.17
C LYS A 59 4.45 6.87 -1.35
N GLU A 60 3.16 7.15 -1.16
CA GLU A 60 2.73 8.29 -0.35
C GLU A 60 2.99 8.06 1.15
N ILE A 61 2.83 6.81 1.63
CA ILE A 61 3.20 6.44 3.01
C ILE A 61 4.69 6.66 3.24
N THR A 62 5.55 6.17 2.33
CA THR A 62 7.02 6.37 2.43
C THR A 62 7.38 7.85 2.44
N ARG A 63 6.80 8.67 1.55
CA ARG A 63 7.01 10.12 1.55
C ARG A 63 6.56 10.79 2.85
N LEU A 64 5.45 10.34 3.41
CA LEU A 64 4.98 10.84 4.70
C LEU A 64 5.96 10.45 5.81
N ALA A 65 6.44 9.20 5.84
CA ALA A 65 7.42 8.74 6.80
C ALA A 65 8.74 9.51 6.74
N GLU A 66 9.21 9.89 5.55
CA GLU A 66 10.42 10.72 5.37
C GLU A 66 10.28 12.13 5.98
N VAL A 67 9.07 12.69 6.01
CA VAL A 67 8.82 14.03 6.57
C VAL A 67 8.55 13.98 8.09
N LEU A 68 8.16 12.82 8.61
CA LEU A 68 7.83 12.62 10.02
C LEU A 68 8.99 12.06 10.87
N LYS A 69 10.03 11.50 10.24
CA LYS A 69 11.31 11.12 10.85
C LYS A 69 12.23 12.34 11.01
#